data_AF-A0A0H5SEZ6-F1
#
_entry.id   AF-A0A0H5SEZ6-F1
#
_cell.length_a   1.000
_cell.length_b   1.000
_cell.length_c   1.000
_cell.angle_alpha   90.00
_cell.angle_beta   90.00
_cell.angle_gamma   90.00
#
_symmetry.space_group_name_H-M   'P 1'
#
loop_
_entity.id
_entity.type
_entity.pdbx_description
1 polymer ?
#
loop_
_entity_poly.entity_id
_entity_poly.type
_entity_poly.pdbx_seq_one_letter_code
_entity_poly.pdbx_strand_id
1 'polypeptide(L)'
;MKKKFLCKYMVFLCLIFCFLFLPCILPVSENIAKASETEKEKNDYRLNLRSVTLVNGKSFNLKVYNIENDAKVTYKSANPEIASVNDDGTVTAHKVGVTTITATVKRGTNSTSLTCDITVGPPAFSIKMTRSMIILGLEQNDLLEVIMKPSNTAELAKFSSYDPSIVSVSSGGRITAKKIGMTYIFAEIDATTSEGYRKFDTCKVIVCNPDDVSLLKNYFATHPELSLVSESGLSNALYEFFNNLQPADGSMEIPKGDALIGALDKYLNEKLNLTEAKKKYDEMMQLIKEAQSQ
;
A
#
# COMPACT_ATOMS: atom_id res chain seq x y z
N MET A 1 39.69 79.43 -0.04
CA MET A 1 40.44 78.39 -0.79
C MET A 1 41.35 77.69 0.23
N LYS A 2 41.34 76.40 0.55
CA LYS A 2 40.94 75.15 -0.11
C LYS A 2 40.13 74.30 0.89
N LYS A 3 38.79 74.45 0.92
CA LYS A 3 37.87 73.76 1.87
C LYS A 3 37.38 72.39 1.36
N LYS A 4 38.21 71.64 0.61
CA LYS A 4 37.85 70.32 0.04
C LYS A 4 38.93 69.24 0.26
N PHE A 5 39.80 69.37 1.26
CA PHE A 5 40.88 68.39 1.49
C PHE A 5 40.90 67.72 2.88
N LEU A 6 40.00 68.09 3.80
CA LEU A 6 40.01 67.55 5.17
C LEU A 6 38.89 66.54 5.50
N CYS A 7 38.01 66.22 4.55
CA CYS A 7 36.83 65.38 4.80
C CYS A 7 36.93 63.94 4.23
N LYS A 8 38.06 63.58 3.60
CA LYS A 8 38.30 62.22 3.05
C LYS A 8 39.21 61.32 3.91
N TYR A 9 39.83 61.85 4.96
CA TYR A 9 40.71 61.06 5.85
C TYR A 9 40.02 60.53 7.13
N MET A 10 38.79 60.97 7.44
CA MET A 10 38.02 60.46 8.58
C MET A 10 37.09 59.29 8.22
N VAL A 11 36.99 58.92 6.93
CA VAL A 11 36.24 57.73 6.49
C VAL A 11 37.17 56.54 6.22
N PHE A 12 38.49 56.76 6.13
CA PHE A 12 39.48 55.70 5.90
C PHE A 12 40.14 55.16 7.17
N LEU A 13 39.92 55.80 8.34
CA LEU A 13 40.53 55.39 9.62
C LEU A 13 39.63 54.49 10.49
N CYS A 14 38.33 54.37 10.18
CA CYS A 14 37.46 53.36 10.80
C CYS A 14 37.45 52.00 10.07
N LEU A 15 38.14 51.90 8.92
CA LEU A 15 38.28 50.65 8.14
C LEU A 15 39.54 49.84 8.52
N ILE A 16 40.30 50.29 9.52
CA ILE A 16 41.56 49.66 9.96
C ILE A 16 41.44 49.06 11.39
N PHE A 17 40.26 49.10 12.03
CA PHE A 17 40.04 48.54 13.37
C PHE A 17 39.03 47.39 13.45
N CYS A 18 38.81 46.67 12.35
CA CYS A 18 38.06 45.40 12.33
C CYS A 18 38.90 44.25 11.74
N PHE A 19 40.20 44.23 12.05
CA PHE A 19 41.12 43.16 11.66
C PHE A 19 41.80 42.49 12.86
N LEU A 20 41.10 42.39 13.99
CA LEU A 20 41.46 41.50 15.07
C LEU A 20 40.18 40.77 15.50
N PHE A 21 40.21 39.45 15.39
CA PHE A 21 39.15 38.48 15.66
C PHE A 21 38.18 38.19 14.50
N LEU A 22 38.63 37.37 13.54
CA LEU A 22 37.77 36.36 12.93
C LEU A 22 38.57 35.06 12.73
N PRO A 23 38.09 33.90 13.22
CA PRO A 23 38.84 32.66 13.20
C PRO A 23 39.02 32.12 11.78
N CYS A 24 40.16 31.45 11.62
CA CYS A 24 40.55 30.61 10.50
C CYS A 24 39.37 29.83 9.91
N ILE A 25 38.89 30.23 8.73
CA ILE A 25 38.03 29.40 7.89
C ILE A 25 38.99 28.51 7.09
N LEU A 26 39.01 27.23 7.43
CA LEU A 26 39.63 26.18 6.62
C LEU A 26 39.04 26.21 5.20
N PRO A 27 39.78 25.87 4.14
CA PRO A 27 39.17 25.52 2.87
C PRO A 27 38.34 24.25 3.09
N VAL A 28 37.04 24.40 3.31
CA VAL A 28 36.10 23.32 3.05
C VAL A 28 36.25 23.00 1.58
N SER A 29 36.65 21.77 1.28
CA SER A 29 36.57 21.21 -0.05
C SER A 29 35.12 21.31 -0.51
N GLU A 30 34.81 22.30 -1.33
CA GLU A 30 33.65 22.19 -2.19
C GLU A 30 33.93 21.00 -3.10
N ASN A 31 33.30 19.87 -2.80
CA ASN A 31 33.03 18.85 -3.79
C ASN A 31 32.08 19.51 -4.80
N ILE A 32 32.65 20.31 -5.70
CA ILE A 32 32.01 20.62 -6.97
C ILE A 32 31.78 19.26 -7.59
N ALA A 33 30.52 18.84 -7.63
CA ALA A 33 30.10 17.66 -8.33
C ALA A 33 30.64 17.81 -9.76
N LYS A 34 31.71 17.08 -10.06
CA LYS A 34 32.17 16.90 -11.42
C LYS A 34 31.03 16.15 -12.08
N ALA A 35 30.21 16.86 -12.86
CA ALA A 35 29.34 16.21 -13.81
C ALA A 35 30.27 15.41 -14.71
N SER A 36 30.37 14.11 -14.45
CA SER A 36 30.80 13.19 -15.47
C SER A 36 29.82 13.41 -16.59
N GLU A 37 30.29 13.98 -17.70
CA GLU A 37 29.60 13.80 -18.97
C GLU A 37 29.37 12.30 -19.06
N THR A 38 28.11 11.89 -18.88
CA THR A 38 27.69 10.54 -19.19
C THR A 38 27.97 10.42 -20.67
N GLU A 39 29.08 9.76 -21.01
CA GLU A 39 29.28 9.16 -22.32
C GLU A 39 27.93 8.55 -22.67
N LYS A 40 27.33 9.02 -23.78
CA LYS A 40 26.04 8.52 -24.28
C LYS A 40 26.02 7.01 -24.06
N GLU A 41 25.19 6.55 -23.11
CA GLU A 41 25.14 5.14 -22.75
C GLU A 41 25.01 4.35 -24.05
N LYS A 42 25.99 3.48 -24.28
CA LYS A 42 25.95 2.47 -25.34
C LYS A 42 24.55 1.86 -25.30
N ASN A 43 23.80 1.94 -26.41
CA ASN A 43 22.48 1.32 -26.57
C ASN A 43 22.60 -0.20 -26.42
N ASP A 44 22.80 -0.69 -25.21
CA ASP A 44 22.96 -2.10 -24.94
C ASP A 44 21.60 -2.77 -25.01
N TYR A 45 21.60 -4.03 -25.44
CA TYR A 45 20.37 -4.81 -25.49
C TYR A 45 19.84 -4.99 -24.06
N ARG A 46 18.54 -4.83 -23.86
CA ARG A 46 17.93 -4.98 -22.53
C ARG A 46 16.60 -5.69 -22.60
N LEU A 47 16.25 -6.40 -21.53
CA LEU A 47 14.94 -7.03 -21.38
C LEU A 47 13.93 -6.05 -20.78
N ASN A 48 12.64 -6.27 -21.04
CA ASN A 48 11.58 -5.58 -20.31
C ASN A 48 11.57 -5.94 -18.82
N LEU A 49 11.88 -7.19 -18.47
CA LEU A 49 12.05 -7.67 -17.10
C LEU A 49 13.23 -8.65 -17.01
N ARG A 50 13.93 -8.63 -15.89
CA ARG A 50 15.01 -9.59 -15.57
C ARG A 50 14.57 -10.67 -14.58
N SER A 51 13.43 -10.49 -13.94
CA SER A 51 12.81 -11.48 -13.07
C SER A 51 11.29 -11.38 -13.16
N VAL A 52 10.61 -12.52 -13.24
CA VAL A 52 9.14 -12.60 -13.34
C VAL A 52 8.63 -13.73 -12.46
N THR A 53 7.59 -13.43 -11.68
CA THR A 53 6.82 -14.44 -10.95
C THR A 53 5.49 -14.68 -11.67
N LEU A 54 5.18 -15.93 -12.01
CA LEU A 54 3.97 -16.32 -12.73
C LEU A 54 3.18 -17.36 -11.94
N VAL A 55 1.86 -17.22 -11.98
CA VAL A 55 0.95 -18.29 -11.56
C VAL A 55 0.98 -19.39 -12.61
N ASN A 56 0.98 -20.65 -12.17
CA ASN A 56 0.91 -21.81 -13.06
C ASN A 56 -0.23 -21.66 -14.10
N GLY A 57 0.08 -21.91 -15.38
CA GLY A 57 -0.84 -21.79 -16.51
C GLY A 57 -0.93 -20.38 -17.10
N LYS A 58 -0.31 -19.37 -16.48
CA LYS A 58 -0.25 -18.00 -17.03
C LYS A 58 0.96 -17.84 -17.95
N SER A 59 0.89 -16.82 -18.81
CA SER A 59 1.95 -16.47 -19.75
C SER A 59 2.30 -14.98 -19.69
N PHE A 60 3.51 -14.65 -20.13
CA PHE A 60 4.05 -13.30 -20.20
C PHE A 60 4.96 -13.15 -21.43
N ASN A 61 5.02 -11.97 -22.05
CA ASN A 61 5.88 -11.74 -23.22
C ASN A 61 7.20 -11.06 -22.82
N LEU A 62 8.31 -11.77 -22.99
CA LEU A 62 9.67 -11.32 -22.72
C LEU A 62 10.23 -10.59 -23.94
N LYS A 63 10.33 -9.26 -23.84
CA LYS A 63 10.77 -8.40 -24.95
C LYS A 63 12.22 -7.98 -24.78
N VAL A 64 12.98 -8.05 -25.87
CA VAL A 64 14.29 -7.41 -25.99
C VAL A 64 14.11 -6.04 -26.63
N TYR A 65 14.74 -5.02 -26.05
CA TYR A 65 14.77 -3.65 -26.58
C TYR A 65 16.15 -3.31 -27.13
N ASN A 66 16.21 -2.20 -27.87
CA ASN A 66 17.40 -1.70 -28.55
C ASN A 66 17.95 -2.69 -29.59
N ILE A 67 17.08 -3.50 -30.18
CA ILE A 67 17.43 -4.45 -31.25
C ILE A 67 17.69 -3.64 -32.53
N GLU A 68 18.84 -3.90 -33.17
CA GLU A 68 19.22 -3.32 -34.44
C GLU A 68 18.56 -4.09 -35.61
N ASN A 69 18.33 -3.45 -36.77
CA ASN A 69 17.58 -4.05 -37.88
C ASN A 69 18.18 -5.35 -38.44
N ASP A 70 19.48 -5.57 -38.29
CA ASP A 70 20.23 -6.75 -38.75
C ASP A 70 20.46 -7.78 -37.64
N ALA A 71 19.93 -7.55 -36.44
CA ALA A 71 20.04 -8.47 -35.31
C ALA A 71 18.85 -9.43 -35.22
N LYS A 72 19.12 -10.70 -34.86
CA LYS A 72 18.10 -11.71 -34.61
C LYS A 72 18.08 -12.10 -33.14
N VAL A 73 16.88 -12.22 -32.56
CA VAL A 73 16.69 -12.71 -31.19
C VAL A 73 16.25 -14.17 -31.23
N THR A 74 16.82 -14.99 -30.36
CA THR A 74 16.38 -16.36 -30.09
C THR A 74 16.24 -16.57 -28.60
N TYR A 75 15.25 -17.35 -28.18
CA TYR A 75 14.98 -17.62 -26.78
C TYR A 75 15.24 -19.08 -26.45
N LYS A 76 15.67 -19.34 -25.22
CA LYS A 76 15.84 -20.69 -24.69
C LYS A 76 15.48 -20.73 -23.21
N SER A 77 14.67 -21.71 -22.82
CA SER A 77 14.46 -22.01 -21.40
C SER A 77 15.51 -23.01 -20.90
N ALA A 78 16.03 -22.78 -19.70
CA ALA A 78 16.90 -23.73 -19.01
C ALA A 78 16.12 -24.98 -18.56
N ASN A 79 14.83 -24.85 -18.25
CA ASN A 79 13.95 -25.98 -17.92
C ASN A 79 12.52 -25.74 -18.46
N PRO A 80 12.22 -26.22 -19.69
CA PRO A 80 10.92 -26.08 -20.33
C PRO A 80 9.75 -26.68 -19.53
N GLU A 81 10.00 -27.68 -18.69
CA GLU A 81 8.97 -28.30 -17.84
C GLU A 81 8.48 -27.36 -16.73
N ILE A 82 9.30 -26.37 -16.32
CA ILE A 82 8.93 -25.33 -15.36
C ILE A 82 8.29 -24.17 -16.11
N ALA A 83 9.00 -23.63 -17.10
CA ALA A 83 8.48 -22.59 -17.99
C ALA A 83 9.09 -22.72 -19.38
N SER A 84 8.26 -22.70 -20.41
CA SER A 84 8.70 -22.70 -21.81
C SER A 84 8.69 -21.29 -22.39
N VAL A 85 9.40 -21.09 -23.49
CA VAL A 85 9.35 -19.85 -24.28
C VAL A 85 9.28 -20.19 -25.76
N ASN A 86 8.43 -19.52 -26.51
CA ASN A 86 8.32 -19.69 -27.96
C ASN A 86 9.21 -18.67 -28.71
N ASP A 87 9.19 -18.71 -30.04
CA ASP A 87 10.03 -17.86 -30.90
C ASP A 87 9.68 -16.36 -30.82
N ASP A 88 8.47 -16.00 -30.38
CA ASP A 88 8.03 -14.61 -30.21
C ASP A 88 8.35 -14.02 -28.82
N GLY A 89 8.97 -14.83 -27.94
CA GLY A 89 9.30 -14.45 -26.58
C GLY A 89 8.16 -14.63 -25.57
N THR A 90 7.05 -15.27 -25.94
CA THR A 90 5.99 -15.64 -25.01
C THR A 90 6.44 -16.79 -24.12
N VAL A 91 6.57 -16.48 -22.84
CA VAL A 91 6.89 -17.37 -21.74
C VAL A 91 5.60 -17.94 -21.16
N THR A 92 5.50 -19.27 -21.05
CA THR A 92 4.35 -19.96 -20.45
C THR A 92 4.81 -20.77 -19.24
N ALA A 93 4.11 -20.60 -18.11
CA ALA A 93 4.38 -21.30 -16.86
C ALA A 93 3.63 -22.64 -16.79
N HIS A 94 4.34 -23.73 -16.46
CA HIS A 94 3.80 -25.09 -16.46
C HIS A 94 3.84 -25.79 -15.10
N LYS A 95 4.95 -25.64 -14.37
CA LYS A 95 5.17 -26.34 -13.10
C LYS A 95 5.80 -25.41 -12.08
N VAL A 96 5.32 -25.53 -10.83
CA VAL A 96 5.88 -24.81 -9.68
C VAL A 96 7.38 -25.07 -9.56
N GLY A 97 8.17 -24.01 -9.47
CA GLY A 97 9.62 -24.09 -9.46
C GLY A 97 10.26 -22.79 -9.95
N VAL A 98 11.59 -22.81 -10.07
CA VAL A 98 12.38 -21.68 -10.60
C VAL A 98 13.15 -22.15 -11.81
N THR A 99 13.20 -21.34 -12.85
CA THR A 99 14.04 -21.55 -14.03
C THR A 99 14.52 -20.22 -14.59
N THR A 100 15.38 -20.24 -15.60
CA THR A 100 15.90 -19.03 -16.26
C THR A 100 15.65 -19.15 -17.75
N ILE A 101 15.23 -18.04 -18.36
CA ILE A 101 15.09 -17.89 -19.81
C ILE A 101 16.21 -17.01 -20.32
N THR A 102 16.91 -17.48 -21.33
CA THR A 102 17.98 -16.75 -22.01
C THR A 102 17.48 -16.25 -23.35
N ALA A 103 17.54 -14.95 -23.56
CA ALA A 103 17.38 -14.31 -24.85
C ALA A 103 18.77 -14.02 -25.42
N THR A 104 19.08 -14.59 -26.58
CA THR A 104 20.35 -14.37 -27.29
C THR A 104 20.09 -13.46 -28.48
N VAL A 105 20.76 -12.32 -28.50
CA VAL A 105 20.77 -11.39 -29.62
C VAL A 105 22.02 -11.65 -30.44
N LYS A 106 21.84 -12.05 -31.70
CA LYS A 106 22.92 -12.35 -32.63
C LYS A 106 22.94 -11.35 -33.77
N ARG A 107 24.10 -10.74 -34.00
CA ARG A 107 24.36 -9.83 -35.11
C ARG A 107 25.72 -10.15 -35.72
N GLY A 108 25.73 -10.69 -36.94
CA GLY A 108 26.94 -11.22 -37.56
C GLY A 108 27.62 -12.27 -36.66
N THR A 109 28.87 -12.01 -36.29
CA THR A 109 29.67 -12.84 -35.37
C THR A 109 29.47 -12.47 -33.90
N ASN A 110 28.85 -11.34 -33.60
CA ASN A 110 28.60 -10.89 -32.24
C ASN A 110 27.36 -11.56 -31.68
N SER A 111 27.45 -11.99 -30.43
CA SER A 111 26.35 -12.63 -29.71
C SER A 111 26.32 -12.12 -28.28
N THR A 112 25.19 -11.57 -27.87
CA THR A 112 24.94 -11.10 -26.50
C THR A 112 23.81 -11.91 -25.90
N SER A 113 23.99 -12.39 -24.68
CA SER A 113 22.96 -13.13 -23.95
C SER A 113 22.41 -12.30 -22.79
N LEU A 114 21.09 -12.26 -22.68
CA LEU A 114 20.35 -11.65 -21.59
C LEU A 114 19.55 -12.73 -20.89
N THR A 115 19.51 -12.69 -19.56
CA THR A 115 18.79 -13.69 -18.75
C THR A 115 17.62 -13.06 -18.03
N CYS A 116 16.54 -13.84 -17.90
CA CYS A 116 15.38 -13.55 -17.09
C CYS A 116 15.09 -14.72 -16.16
N ASP A 117 15.07 -14.48 -14.85
CA ASP A 117 14.71 -15.48 -13.87
C ASP A 117 13.19 -15.61 -13.77
N ILE A 118 12.68 -16.83 -13.80
CA ILE A 118 11.26 -17.15 -13.79
C ILE A 118 10.97 -17.96 -12.53
N THR A 119 10.09 -17.43 -11.69
CA THR A 119 9.52 -18.16 -10.55
C THR A 119 8.08 -18.53 -10.87
N VAL A 120 7.75 -19.81 -10.86
CA VAL A 120 6.38 -20.30 -11.03
C VAL A 120 5.84 -20.72 -9.68
N GLY A 121 4.72 -20.12 -9.27
CA GLY A 121 4.01 -20.49 -8.05
C GLY A 121 2.61 -21.06 -8.33
N PRO A 122 2.02 -21.77 -7.36
CA PRO A 122 0.64 -22.24 -7.48
C PRO A 122 -0.36 -21.07 -7.41
N PRO A 123 -1.59 -21.24 -7.93
CA PRO A 123 -2.69 -20.30 -7.71
C PRO A 123 -3.11 -20.30 -6.24
N ALA A 124 -3.67 -19.18 -5.76
CA ALA A 124 -4.27 -19.13 -4.45
C ALA A 124 -5.65 -19.80 -4.48
N PHE A 125 -6.02 -20.51 -3.41
CA PHE A 125 -7.36 -21.09 -3.23
C PHE A 125 -8.09 -20.52 -2.01
N SER A 126 -7.41 -19.73 -1.17
CA SER A 126 -7.98 -19.05 -0.02
C SER A 126 -7.30 -17.69 0.17
N ILE A 127 -8.08 -16.71 0.60
CA ILE A 127 -7.64 -15.37 0.95
C ILE A 127 -8.36 -14.95 2.23
N LYS A 128 -7.65 -14.25 3.13
CA LYS A 128 -8.19 -13.68 4.34
C LYS A 128 -7.51 -12.36 4.68
N MET A 129 -8.27 -11.32 5.01
CA MET A 129 -7.75 -10.06 5.56
C MET A 129 -7.20 -10.30 6.96
N THR A 130 -6.07 -9.69 7.29
CA THR A 130 -5.54 -9.76 8.67
C THR A 130 -6.41 -8.99 9.66
N ARG A 131 -7.16 -7.99 9.18
CA ARG A 131 -8.05 -7.12 9.97
C ARG A 131 -9.41 -7.03 9.30
N SER A 132 -10.48 -7.29 10.05
CA SER A 132 -11.86 -7.16 9.58
C SER A 132 -12.39 -5.72 9.65
N MET A 133 -11.73 -4.84 10.43
CA MET A 133 -12.07 -3.43 10.57
C MET A 133 -10.81 -2.58 10.78
N ILE A 134 -10.79 -1.40 10.16
CA ILE A 134 -9.77 -0.37 10.33
C ILE A 134 -10.46 0.98 10.55
N ILE A 135 -9.92 1.77 11.48
CA ILE A 135 -10.35 3.16 11.73
C ILE A 135 -9.19 4.07 11.35
N LEU A 136 -9.43 4.98 10.40
CA LEU A 136 -8.45 5.93 9.89
C LEU A 136 -8.91 7.38 10.09
N GLY A 137 -7.96 8.25 10.41
CA GLY A 137 -8.17 9.69 10.32
C GLY A 137 -8.18 10.14 8.86
N LEU A 138 -8.89 11.22 8.56
CA LEU A 138 -8.80 11.90 7.26
C LEU A 138 -7.35 12.09 6.79
N GLU A 139 -7.11 11.89 5.50
CA GLU A 139 -5.81 11.99 4.81
C GLU A 139 -4.74 10.97 5.25
N GLN A 140 -5.05 10.14 6.25
CA GLN A 140 -4.17 9.06 6.67
C GLN A 140 -4.24 7.88 5.70
N ASN A 141 -3.20 7.06 5.77
CA ASN A 141 -3.05 5.88 4.95
C ASN A 141 -2.71 4.67 5.81
N ASP A 142 -3.05 3.49 5.31
CA ASP A 142 -2.71 2.22 5.93
C ASP A 142 -2.40 1.18 4.85
N LEU A 143 -1.73 0.09 5.21
CA LEU A 143 -1.49 -1.04 4.33
C LEU A 143 -2.41 -2.19 4.72
N LEU A 144 -3.23 -2.64 3.78
CA LEU A 144 -3.98 -3.88 3.93
C LEU A 144 -3.06 -5.07 3.74
N GLU A 145 -3.15 -6.00 4.68
CA GLU A 145 -2.43 -7.26 4.61
C GLU A 145 -3.43 -8.39 4.44
N VAL A 146 -3.08 -9.33 3.57
CA VAL A 146 -3.86 -10.52 3.28
C VAL A 146 -3.02 -11.77 3.47
N ILE A 147 -3.65 -12.80 4.01
CA ILE A 147 -3.08 -14.14 4.13
C ILE A 147 -3.70 -14.98 3.02
N MET A 148 -2.89 -15.42 2.07
CA MET A 148 -3.32 -16.32 1.00
C MET A 148 -2.82 -17.74 1.25
N LYS A 149 -3.59 -18.74 0.79
CA LYS A 149 -3.17 -20.15 0.77
C LYS A 149 -3.18 -20.70 -0.67
N PRO A 150 -2.17 -21.49 -1.05
CA PRO A 150 -0.99 -21.82 -0.25
C PRO A 150 -0.08 -20.58 -0.07
N SER A 151 0.73 -20.55 0.99
CA SER A 151 1.52 -19.36 1.34
C SER A 151 2.63 -19.03 0.34
N ASN A 152 3.00 -19.99 -0.52
CA ASN A 152 3.95 -19.81 -1.61
C ASN A 152 3.26 -19.48 -2.96
N THR A 153 2.00 -19.05 -2.94
CA THR A 153 1.30 -18.66 -4.16
C THR A 153 2.04 -17.53 -4.89
N ALA A 154 2.05 -17.61 -6.23
CA ALA A 154 2.54 -16.53 -7.11
C ALA A 154 1.45 -15.50 -7.42
N GLU A 155 0.22 -15.75 -6.97
CA GLU A 155 -0.90 -14.88 -7.21
C GLU A 155 -0.86 -13.67 -6.27
N LEU A 156 -1.28 -12.52 -6.79
CA LEU A 156 -1.47 -11.30 -5.99
C LEU A 156 -2.95 -11.05 -5.81
N ALA A 157 -3.34 -10.63 -4.60
CA ALA A 157 -4.69 -10.20 -4.32
C ALA A 157 -5.04 -8.95 -5.15
N LYS A 158 -6.28 -8.93 -5.66
CA LYS A 158 -6.84 -7.78 -6.38
C LYS A 158 -7.70 -6.99 -5.40
N PHE A 159 -7.32 -5.75 -5.15
CA PHE A 159 -8.02 -4.88 -4.22
C PHE A 159 -9.03 -3.99 -4.94
N SER A 160 -10.19 -3.76 -4.32
CA SER A 160 -11.20 -2.83 -4.79
C SER A 160 -11.88 -2.14 -3.61
N SER A 161 -12.40 -0.93 -3.83
CA SER A 161 -13.16 -0.17 -2.83
C SER A 161 -14.62 -0.09 -3.24
N TYR A 162 -15.54 -0.29 -2.29
CA TYR A 162 -16.96 -0.07 -2.50
C TYR A 162 -17.26 1.39 -2.82
N ASP A 163 -16.62 2.32 -2.09
CA ASP A 163 -16.72 3.76 -2.32
C ASP A 163 -15.33 4.41 -2.32
N PRO A 164 -14.72 4.58 -3.52
CA PRO A 164 -13.42 5.23 -3.69
C PRO A 164 -13.38 6.72 -3.29
N SER A 165 -14.54 7.36 -3.06
CA SER A 165 -14.64 8.74 -2.57
C SER A 165 -14.46 8.83 -1.06
N ILE A 166 -14.80 7.77 -0.31
CA ILE A 166 -14.52 7.62 1.13
C ILE A 166 -13.10 7.09 1.34
N VAL A 167 -12.77 5.95 0.73
CA VAL A 167 -11.43 5.33 0.82
C VAL A 167 -11.02 4.78 -0.54
N SER A 168 -9.86 5.17 -1.06
CA SER A 168 -9.27 4.53 -2.24
C SER A 168 -8.22 3.49 -1.86
N VAL A 169 -8.00 2.51 -2.73
CA VAL A 169 -6.99 1.46 -2.56
C VAL A 169 -6.09 1.37 -3.79
N SER A 170 -4.78 1.20 -3.59
CA SER A 170 -3.82 0.94 -4.68
C SER A 170 -3.74 -0.55 -5.02
N SER A 171 -3.09 -0.90 -6.12
CA SER A 171 -2.85 -2.30 -6.50
C SER A 171 -2.04 -3.10 -5.47
N GLY A 172 -1.25 -2.42 -4.64
CA GLY A 172 -0.46 -3.03 -3.56
C GLY A 172 -1.17 -3.08 -2.21
N GLY A 173 -2.47 -2.74 -2.14
CA GLY A 173 -3.25 -2.79 -0.90
C GLY A 173 -3.09 -1.57 0.01
N ARG A 174 -2.40 -0.50 -0.43
CA ARG A 174 -2.34 0.76 0.34
C ARG A 174 -3.67 1.49 0.21
N ILE A 175 -4.32 1.74 1.34
CA ILE A 175 -5.56 2.50 1.42
C ILE A 175 -5.30 3.95 1.84
N THR A 176 -6.11 4.87 1.32
CA THR A 176 -6.04 6.32 1.61
C THR A 176 -7.43 6.81 2.00
N ALA A 177 -7.55 7.39 3.19
CA ALA A 177 -8.78 8.00 3.69
C ALA A 177 -9.01 9.38 3.06
N LYS A 178 -10.16 9.57 2.40
CA LYS A 178 -10.47 10.79 1.62
C LYS A 178 -11.65 11.58 2.18
N LYS A 179 -12.69 10.89 2.65
CA LYS A 179 -13.92 11.52 3.17
C LYS A 179 -14.39 10.77 4.40
N ILE A 180 -14.89 11.50 5.40
CA ILE A 180 -15.52 10.91 6.59
C ILE A 180 -16.71 10.05 6.16
N GLY A 181 -16.82 8.87 6.76
CA GLY A 181 -17.81 7.86 6.44
C GLY A 181 -17.28 6.45 6.68
N MET A 182 -18.07 5.46 6.32
CA MET A 182 -17.66 4.06 6.35
C MET A 182 -17.83 3.43 4.97
N THR A 183 -16.83 2.66 4.56
CA THR A 183 -16.88 1.88 3.32
C THR A 183 -16.23 0.51 3.50
N TYR A 184 -16.26 -0.30 2.44
CA TYR A 184 -15.67 -1.63 2.41
C TYR A 184 -14.54 -1.68 1.40
N ILE A 185 -13.45 -2.35 1.78
CA ILE A 185 -12.39 -2.74 0.86
C ILE A 185 -12.45 -4.25 0.69
N PHE A 186 -12.43 -4.70 -0.57
CA PHE A 186 -12.42 -6.11 -0.94
C PHE A 186 -11.01 -6.50 -1.38
N ALA A 187 -10.62 -7.74 -1.07
CA ALA A 187 -9.46 -8.39 -1.65
C ALA A 187 -9.89 -9.71 -2.28
N GLU A 188 -9.67 -9.86 -3.59
CA GLU A 188 -10.12 -11.00 -4.37
C GLU A 188 -8.96 -11.81 -4.96
N ILE A 189 -9.21 -13.10 -5.18
CA ILE A 189 -8.33 -14.03 -5.91
C ILE A 189 -9.08 -14.68 -7.08
N ASP A 190 -8.37 -15.29 -8.01
CA ASP A 190 -8.88 -15.94 -9.22
C ASP A 190 -9.64 -17.24 -8.91
N ALA A 191 -9.35 -17.90 -7.79
CA ALA A 191 -10.11 -19.06 -7.36
C ALA A 191 -11.59 -18.71 -7.12
N THR A 192 -12.48 -19.63 -7.48
CA THR A 192 -13.92 -19.44 -7.36
C THR A 192 -14.55 -20.30 -6.26
N THR A 193 -15.71 -19.89 -5.77
CA THR A 193 -16.61 -20.71 -4.96
C THR A 193 -17.27 -21.80 -5.82
N SER A 194 -17.98 -22.74 -5.19
CA SER A 194 -18.80 -23.73 -5.90
C SER A 194 -19.88 -23.11 -6.79
N GLU A 195 -20.25 -21.87 -6.52
CA GLU A 195 -21.27 -21.11 -7.25
C GLU A 195 -20.67 -20.28 -8.40
N GLY A 196 -19.34 -20.29 -8.58
CA GLY A 196 -18.64 -19.61 -9.67
C GLY A 196 -18.23 -18.16 -9.37
N TYR A 197 -18.51 -17.63 -8.18
CA TYR A 197 -18.03 -16.32 -7.77
C TYR A 197 -16.55 -16.36 -7.39
N ARG A 198 -15.78 -15.31 -7.71
CA ARG A 198 -14.40 -15.16 -7.22
C ARG A 198 -14.40 -15.18 -5.69
N LYS A 199 -13.43 -15.87 -5.09
CA LYS A 199 -13.23 -15.84 -3.65
C LYS A 199 -12.65 -14.49 -3.26
N PHE A 200 -13.22 -13.91 -2.22
CA PHE A 200 -12.80 -12.63 -1.69
C PHE A 200 -12.91 -12.61 -0.17
N ASP A 201 -12.26 -11.64 0.45
CA ASP A 201 -12.50 -11.24 1.83
C ASP A 201 -12.66 -9.71 1.91
N THR A 202 -13.21 -9.24 3.02
CA THR A 202 -13.61 -7.84 3.19
C THR A 202 -13.01 -7.22 4.44
N CYS A 203 -12.73 -5.92 4.34
CA CYS A 203 -12.31 -5.08 5.46
C CYS A 203 -13.22 -3.86 5.54
N LYS A 204 -13.81 -3.63 6.70
CA LYS A 204 -14.58 -2.41 7.02
C LYS A 204 -13.61 -1.27 7.29
N VAL A 205 -13.78 -0.13 6.64
CA VAL A 205 -12.94 1.05 6.89
C VAL A 205 -13.82 2.22 7.30
N ILE A 206 -13.62 2.69 8.53
CA ILE A 206 -14.25 3.88 9.08
C ILE A 206 -13.25 5.03 8.97
N VAL A 207 -13.67 6.12 8.34
CA VAL A 207 -12.92 7.37 8.24
C VAL A 207 -13.57 8.41 9.15
N CYS A 208 -12.80 8.97 10.07
CA CYS A 208 -13.23 9.99 11.02
C CYS A 208 -12.24 11.17 11.06
N ASN A 209 -12.47 12.16 11.92
CA ASN A 209 -11.42 13.15 12.19
C ASN A 209 -10.21 12.44 12.83
N PRO A 210 -8.97 12.87 12.55
CA PRO A 210 -7.77 12.27 13.14
C PRO A 210 -7.80 12.15 14.66
N ASP A 211 -8.35 13.16 15.35
CA ASP A 211 -8.43 13.19 16.81
C ASP A 211 -9.43 12.16 17.39
N ASP A 212 -10.39 11.69 16.58
CA ASP A 212 -11.43 10.75 17.00
C ASP A 212 -10.97 9.27 16.87
N VAL A 213 -9.85 9.01 16.20
CA VAL A 213 -9.39 7.64 15.91
C VAL A 213 -9.13 6.84 17.19
N SER A 214 -8.45 7.44 18.16
CA SER A 214 -8.15 6.80 19.44
C SER A 214 -9.41 6.55 20.27
N LEU A 215 -10.36 7.50 20.25
CA LEU A 215 -11.63 7.40 20.94
C LEU A 215 -12.48 6.26 20.38
N LEU A 216 -12.61 6.15 19.06
CA LEU A 216 -13.34 5.07 18.42
C LEU A 216 -12.68 3.70 18.67
N LYS A 217 -11.35 3.63 18.57
CA LYS A 217 -10.62 2.39 18.93
C LYS A 217 -10.88 1.98 20.37
N ASN A 218 -10.86 2.94 21.30
CA ASN A 218 -11.15 2.69 22.71
C ASN A 218 -12.62 2.27 22.92
N TYR A 219 -13.56 2.88 22.20
CA TYR A 219 -14.97 2.49 22.23
C TYR A 219 -15.13 1.01 21.84
N PHE A 220 -14.66 0.59 20.67
CA PHE A 220 -14.80 -0.81 20.24
C PHE A 220 -14.03 -1.79 21.15
N ALA A 221 -12.93 -1.38 21.77
CA ALA A 221 -12.19 -2.21 22.72
C ALA A 221 -12.92 -2.39 24.07
N THR A 222 -13.72 -1.41 24.48
CA THR A 222 -14.45 -1.41 25.76
C THR A 222 -15.90 -1.89 25.65
N HIS A 223 -16.36 -2.26 24.44
CA HIS A 223 -17.69 -2.80 24.17
C HIS A 223 -17.62 -4.23 23.58
N PRO A 224 -17.05 -5.22 24.31
CA PRO A 224 -16.91 -6.59 23.82
C PRO A 224 -18.25 -7.28 23.53
N GLU A 225 -19.36 -6.80 24.09
CA GLU A 225 -20.72 -7.25 23.79
C GLU A 225 -21.10 -7.09 22.31
N LEU A 226 -20.42 -6.20 21.57
CA LEU A 226 -20.58 -6.06 20.12
C LEU A 226 -20.18 -7.33 19.36
N SER A 227 -19.45 -8.26 19.98
CA SER A 227 -19.18 -9.58 19.40
C SER A 227 -20.38 -10.55 19.46
N LEU A 228 -21.38 -10.27 20.31
CA LEU A 228 -22.58 -11.10 20.46
C LEU A 228 -23.69 -10.73 19.46
N VAL A 229 -23.62 -9.56 18.84
CA VAL A 229 -24.56 -9.17 17.79
C VAL A 229 -24.13 -9.76 16.45
N SER A 230 -25.10 -9.96 15.53
CA SER A 230 -24.79 -10.48 14.20
C SER A 230 -23.81 -9.55 13.47
N GLU A 231 -22.79 -10.12 12.83
CA GLU A 231 -21.80 -9.34 12.09
C GLU A 231 -22.43 -8.45 11.00
N SER A 232 -23.43 -8.96 10.29
CA SER A 232 -24.17 -8.20 9.28
C SER A 232 -24.95 -7.04 9.91
N GLY A 233 -25.68 -7.29 11.00
CA GLY A 233 -26.42 -6.26 11.74
C GLY A 233 -25.52 -5.14 12.26
N LEU A 234 -24.39 -5.48 12.89
CA LEU A 234 -23.41 -4.48 13.33
C LEU A 234 -22.81 -3.70 12.16
N SER A 235 -22.43 -4.41 11.09
CA SER A 235 -21.84 -3.76 9.91
C SER A 235 -22.81 -2.79 9.25
N ASN A 236 -24.10 -3.15 9.13
CA ASN A 236 -25.13 -2.28 8.59
C ASN A 236 -25.39 -1.06 9.49
N ALA A 237 -25.50 -1.26 10.81
CA ALA A 237 -25.73 -0.16 11.74
C ALA A 237 -24.55 0.84 11.73
N LEU A 238 -23.31 0.35 11.70
CA LEU A 238 -22.14 1.22 11.58
C LEU A 238 -22.10 1.95 10.24
N TYR A 239 -22.40 1.24 9.14
CA TYR A 239 -22.43 1.85 7.81
C TYR A 239 -23.48 2.98 7.74
N GLU A 240 -24.68 2.73 8.24
CA GLU A 240 -25.75 3.74 8.34
C GLU A 240 -25.33 4.92 9.21
N PHE A 241 -24.77 4.66 10.39
CA PHE A 241 -24.37 5.72 11.32
C PHE A 241 -23.31 6.64 10.69
N PHE A 242 -22.18 6.08 10.24
CA PHE A 242 -21.04 6.87 9.76
C PHE A 242 -21.32 7.59 8.44
N ASN A 243 -22.17 7.04 7.58
CA ASN A 243 -22.50 7.67 6.29
C ASN A 243 -23.64 8.69 6.38
N ASN A 244 -24.37 8.75 7.50
CA ASN A 244 -25.41 9.74 7.76
C ASN A 244 -25.00 10.79 8.82
N LEU A 245 -23.71 10.91 9.13
CA LEU A 245 -23.19 11.91 10.08
C LEU A 245 -23.34 13.37 9.60
N GLN A 246 -23.60 13.59 8.30
CA GLN A 246 -23.89 14.93 7.76
C GLN A 246 -25.36 15.05 7.38
N PRO A 247 -26.09 16.10 7.82
CA PRO A 247 -27.40 16.42 7.26
C PRO A 247 -27.26 16.87 5.79
N ALA A 248 -28.27 16.56 4.99
CA ALA A 248 -28.28 16.80 3.53
C ALA A 248 -28.17 18.28 3.11
N ASP A 249 -28.31 19.21 4.07
CA ASP A 249 -28.22 20.66 3.86
C ASP A 249 -26.84 21.27 4.21
N GLY A 250 -25.89 20.45 4.70
CA GLY A 250 -24.54 20.89 5.02
C GLY A 250 -24.42 21.86 6.20
N SER A 251 -25.48 22.05 6.99
CA SER A 251 -25.58 23.11 8.00
C SER A 251 -25.05 22.75 9.40
N MET A 252 -24.65 21.49 9.64
CA MET A 252 -24.18 21.04 10.96
C MET A 252 -22.78 20.41 10.88
N GLU A 253 -21.92 20.79 11.83
CA GLU A 253 -20.62 20.14 12.02
C GLU A 253 -20.79 18.67 12.39
N ILE A 254 -19.99 17.80 11.79
CA ILE A 254 -19.91 16.38 12.14
C ILE A 254 -19.57 16.26 13.63
N PRO A 255 -20.32 15.48 14.43
CA PRO A 255 -20.01 15.26 15.85
C PRO A 255 -18.56 14.80 16.02
N LYS A 256 -17.86 15.35 17.01
CA LYS A 256 -16.45 15.04 17.33
C LYS A 256 -16.29 14.70 18.81
N GLY A 257 -15.18 14.06 19.15
CA GLY A 257 -14.83 13.73 20.53
C GLY A 257 -15.91 12.90 21.22
N ASP A 258 -16.21 13.24 22.47
CA ASP A 258 -17.21 12.54 23.27
C ASP A 258 -18.63 12.62 22.68
N ALA A 259 -18.96 13.68 21.93
CA ALA A 259 -20.26 13.79 21.29
C ALA A 259 -20.44 12.74 20.18
N LEU A 260 -19.37 12.42 19.42
CA LEU A 260 -19.38 11.33 18.45
C LEU A 260 -19.60 9.99 19.13
N ILE A 261 -18.85 9.73 20.21
CA ILE A 261 -18.94 8.46 20.94
C ILE A 261 -20.32 8.28 21.58
N GLY A 262 -20.86 9.32 22.21
CA GLY A 262 -22.20 9.29 22.79
C GLY A 262 -23.31 9.09 21.75
N ALA A 263 -23.17 9.71 20.56
CA ALA A 263 -24.10 9.52 19.46
C ALA A 263 -24.03 8.08 18.89
N LEU A 264 -22.82 7.54 18.73
CA LEU A 264 -22.60 6.17 18.26
C LEU A 264 -23.21 5.17 19.24
N ASP A 265 -22.91 5.31 20.53
CA ASP A 265 -23.40 4.41 21.57
C ASP A 265 -24.92 4.37 21.64
N LYS A 266 -25.54 5.56 21.66
CA LYS A 266 -27.00 5.70 21.62
C LYS A 266 -27.58 5.03 20.38
N TYR A 267 -27.02 5.29 19.20
CA TYR A 267 -27.50 4.75 17.93
C TYR A 267 -27.41 3.21 17.90
N LEU A 268 -26.26 2.65 18.28
CA LEU A 268 -26.08 1.21 18.30
C LEU A 268 -26.99 0.55 19.34
N ASN A 269 -27.18 1.16 20.52
CA ASN A 269 -28.09 0.62 21.53
C ASN A 269 -29.55 0.61 21.03
N GLU A 270 -30.01 1.66 20.37
CA GLU A 270 -31.35 1.72 19.78
C GLU A 270 -31.54 0.69 18.64
N LYS A 271 -30.51 0.47 17.81
CA LYS A 271 -30.60 -0.42 16.64
C LYS A 271 -30.38 -1.89 16.95
N LEU A 272 -29.52 -2.20 17.91
CA LEU A 272 -29.02 -3.56 18.16
C LEU A 272 -29.36 -4.07 19.57
N ASN A 273 -30.03 -3.27 20.40
CA ASN A 273 -30.35 -3.61 21.79
C ASN A 273 -29.10 -4.00 22.57
N LEU A 274 -28.08 -3.12 22.55
CA LEU A 274 -26.79 -3.35 23.20
C LEU A 274 -26.93 -3.58 24.71
N THR A 275 -27.94 -3.00 25.34
CA THR A 275 -28.24 -3.23 26.76
C THR A 275 -28.50 -4.72 27.05
N GLU A 276 -29.26 -5.40 26.19
CA GLU A 276 -29.50 -6.84 26.33
C GLU A 276 -28.23 -7.64 26.00
N ALA A 277 -27.48 -7.25 24.96
CA ALA A 277 -26.23 -7.90 24.61
C ALA A 277 -25.19 -7.82 25.74
N LYS A 278 -25.07 -6.65 26.38
CA LYS A 278 -24.19 -6.41 27.53
C LYS A 278 -24.56 -7.29 28.70
N LYS A 279 -25.85 -7.36 29.05
CA LYS A 279 -26.33 -8.27 30.10
C LYS A 279 -25.94 -9.72 29.82
N LYS A 280 -26.14 -10.22 28.60
CA LYS A 280 -25.76 -11.59 28.20
C LYS A 280 -24.24 -11.81 28.26
N TYR A 281 -23.46 -10.82 27.86
CA TYR A 281 -22.01 -10.88 27.94
C TYR A 281 -21.53 -10.99 29.40
N ASP A 282 -22.06 -10.15 30.28
CA ASP A 282 -21.71 -10.15 31.70
C ASP A 282 -22.07 -11.48 32.38
N GLU A 283 -23.26 -12.02 32.10
CA GLU A 283 -23.70 -13.35 32.56
C GLU A 283 -22.75 -14.46 32.06
N MET A 284 -22.39 -14.45 30.78
CA MET A 284 -21.44 -15.40 30.21
C MET A 284 -20.06 -15.32 30.88
N MET A 285 -19.54 -14.11 31.11
CA MET A 285 -18.24 -13.91 31.75
C MET A 285 -18.25 -14.35 33.22
N GLN A 286 -19.37 -14.16 33.92
CA GLN A 286 -19.54 -14.67 35.27
C GLN A 286 -19.49 -16.21 35.30
N LEU A 287 -20.21 -16.88 34.39
CA LEU A 287 -20.19 -18.34 34.29
C LEU A 287 -18.80 -18.90 33.96
N ILE A 288 -18.06 -18.24 33.06
CA ILE A 288 -16.67 -18.63 32.75
C ILE A 288 -15.78 -18.54 33.99
N LYS A 289 -15.93 -17.46 34.77
CA LYS A 289 -15.14 -17.25 35.99
C LYS A 289 -15.46 -18.29 37.06
N GLU A 290 -16.74 -18.64 37.22
CA GLU A 290 -17.19 -19.70 38.14
C GLU A 290 -16.64 -21.06 37.71
N ALA A 291 -16.71 -21.40 36.43
CA ALA A 291 -16.18 -22.65 35.89
C ALA A 291 -14.66 -22.78 36.00
N GLN A 292 -13.92 -21.67 35.92
CA GLN A 292 -12.45 -21.64 36.12
C GLN A 292 -12.03 -21.74 37.60
N SER A 293 -12.97 -21.51 38.52
CA SER A 293 -12.73 -21.58 39.97
C SER A 293 -13.04 -22.95 40.60
N GLN A 294 -13.55 -23.89 39.80
CA GLN A 294 -13.82 -25.29 40.14
C GLN A 294 -12.72 -26.20 39.58
#